data_AF-A0A841HPA7-F1
#
_entry.id   AF-A0A841HPA7-F1
#
_cell.length_a   1.000
_cell.length_b   1.000
_cell.length_c   1.000
_cell.angle_alpha   90.00
_cell.angle_beta   90.00
_cell.angle_gamma   90.00
#
_symmetry.space_group_name_H-M   'P 1'
#
loop_
_entity.id
_entity.type
_entity.pdbx_description
1 polymer ?
#
loop_
_entity_poly.entity_id
_entity_poly.type
_entity_poly.pdbx_seq_one_letter_code
_entity_poly.pdbx_strand_id
1 'polypeptide(L)'
;MFLNEPTSTDALAYLERDRAQTGYVMNLERAWAWRPDVAEAFALVRQQLLAGTSLTPREIALLVCTTARALGDPYCSLAWGTRLAGLRGASAVAEVLRGMDPAASTAREIALRRWAERIVSDPNSTNATDIQQMRMVGLSDREIFEATVHVAFRLAFSTVSGSLGTLPDHELVAAAPPPVRAEVPTGDRQPCSSSTPSGHRIPPQQETHSETQTTCIASAVLRARLARGRRNRSFVSSRSR
;
A
#
# COMPACT_ATOMS: atom_id res chain seq x y z
N MET A 1 20.54 -2.83 5.55
CA MET A 1 19.29 -2.65 4.78
C MET A 1 19.45 -3.44 3.48
N PHE A 2 18.44 -4.20 3.04
CA PHE A 2 18.50 -4.99 1.79
C PHE A 2 18.42 -4.06 0.56
N LEU A 3 19.44 -3.23 0.34
CA LEU A 3 19.48 -2.21 -0.71
C LEU A 3 20.70 -2.33 -1.63
N ASN A 4 21.18 -3.56 -1.87
CA ASN A 4 21.99 -3.76 -3.06
C ASN A 4 21.08 -3.68 -4.27
N GLU A 5 21.45 -2.86 -5.25
CA GLU A 5 20.69 -2.74 -6.49
C GLU A 5 21.08 -3.86 -7.46
N PRO A 6 20.09 -4.59 -8.00
CA PRO A 6 20.34 -5.58 -9.05
C PRO A 6 20.86 -4.89 -10.33
N THR A 7 21.86 -5.50 -10.96
CA THR A 7 22.53 -4.95 -12.16
C THR A 7 22.10 -5.63 -13.47
N SER A 8 21.21 -6.61 -13.41
CA SER A 8 20.66 -7.26 -14.60
C SER A 8 19.89 -6.26 -15.47
N THR A 9 19.95 -6.43 -16.79
CA THR A 9 19.24 -5.59 -17.77
C THR A 9 17.76 -5.42 -17.43
N ASP A 10 17.05 -6.51 -17.12
CA ASP A 10 15.62 -6.48 -16.82
C ASP A 10 15.28 -5.64 -15.59
N ALA A 11 16.13 -5.73 -14.55
CA ALA A 11 15.98 -4.95 -13.34
C ALA A 11 16.23 -3.46 -13.60
N LEU A 12 17.25 -3.11 -14.38
CA LEU A 12 17.51 -1.73 -14.77
C LEU A 12 16.33 -1.15 -15.58
N ALA A 13 15.78 -1.92 -16.52
CA ALA A 13 14.61 -1.53 -17.29
C ALA A 13 13.35 -1.36 -16.43
N TYR A 14 13.16 -2.21 -15.43
CA TYR A 14 12.09 -2.08 -14.43
C TYR A 14 12.22 -0.80 -13.62
N LEU A 15 13.40 -0.53 -13.06
CA LEU A 15 13.66 0.66 -12.25
C LEU A 15 13.56 1.95 -13.07
N GLU A 16 13.99 1.94 -14.34
CA GLU A 16 13.88 3.11 -15.19
C GLU A 16 12.43 3.43 -15.56
N ARG A 17 11.58 2.40 -15.76
CA ARG A 17 10.14 2.61 -15.91
C ARG A 17 9.54 3.28 -14.69
N ASP A 18 9.85 2.82 -13.48
CA ASP A 18 9.37 3.46 -12.24
C ASP A 18 9.88 4.91 -12.13
N ARG A 19 11.16 5.15 -12.47
CA ARG A 19 11.75 6.50 -12.46
C ARG A 19 11.05 7.45 -13.41
N ALA A 20 10.81 7.05 -14.65
CA ALA A 20 10.13 7.86 -15.66
C ALA A 20 8.71 8.25 -15.22
N GLN A 21 8.10 7.39 -14.41
CA GLN A 21 6.73 7.46 -13.95
C GLN A 21 6.55 8.32 -12.69
N THR A 22 7.42 8.15 -11.69
CA THR A 22 7.29 8.81 -10.37
C THR A 22 8.32 9.92 -10.14
N GLY A 23 9.33 10.01 -11.00
CA GLY A 23 10.39 11.00 -10.95
C GLY A 23 11.52 10.68 -9.96
N TYR A 24 11.54 9.48 -9.39
CA TYR A 24 12.63 8.86 -8.63
C TYR A 24 12.39 7.34 -8.55
N VAL A 25 13.31 6.58 -7.96
CA VAL A 25 13.10 5.14 -7.73
C VAL A 25 12.87 4.90 -6.24
N MET A 26 11.71 4.38 -5.90
CA MET A 26 11.32 4.04 -4.53
C MET A 26 12.16 2.87 -3.97
N ASN A 27 12.52 2.91 -2.69
CA ASN A 27 13.18 1.79 -1.99
C ASN A 27 12.39 0.47 -2.11
N LEU A 28 11.06 0.56 -2.16
CA LEU A 28 10.18 -0.57 -2.42
C LEU A 28 10.49 -1.22 -3.78
N GLU A 29 10.60 -0.40 -4.83
CA GLU A 29 10.84 -0.88 -6.19
C GLU A 29 12.26 -1.45 -6.34
N ARG A 30 13.24 -0.91 -5.61
CA ARG A 30 14.60 -1.48 -5.54
C ARG A 30 14.60 -2.89 -4.95
N ALA A 31 13.77 -3.15 -3.95
CA ALA A 31 13.64 -4.48 -3.37
C ALA A 31 12.99 -5.46 -4.35
N TRP A 32 11.95 -5.03 -5.06
CA TRP A 32 11.23 -5.84 -6.05
C TRP A 32 11.99 -6.05 -7.35
N ALA A 33 12.92 -5.16 -7.70
CA ALA A 33 13.75 -5.26 -8.91
C ALA A 33 14.64 -6.50 -8.96
N TRP A 34 14.84 -7.23 -7.85
CA TRP A 34 15.52 -8.53 -7.87
C TRP A 34 14.73 -9.62 -8.61
N ARG A 35 13.41 -9.44 -8.75
CA ARG A 35 12.49 -10.28 -9.52
C ARG A 35 11.40 -9.40 -10.15
N PRO A 36 11.76 -8.62 -11.19
CA PRO A 36 10.83 -7.69 -11.81
C PRO A 36 9.63 -8.42 -12.43
N ASP A 37 9.84 -9.64 -12.93
CA ASP A 37 8.80 -10.54 -13.42
C ASP A 37 7.74 -10.88 -12.35
N VAL A 38 8.17 -11.12 -11.10
CA VAL A 38 7.26 -11.38 -9.98
C VAL A 38 6.56 -10.10 -9.54
N ALA A 39 7.28 -8.97 -9.50
CA ALA A 39 6.70 -7.67 -9.18
C ALA A 39 5.55 -7.31 -10.14
N GLU A 40 5.77 -7.54 -11.43
CA GLU A 40 4.77 -7.35 -12.48
C GLU A 40 3.58 -8.28 -12.31
N ALA A 41 3.81 -9.56 -12.00
CA ALA A 41 2.73 -10.51 -11.73
C ALA A 41 1.85 -10.06 -10.53
N PHE A 42 2.45 -9.58 -9.45
CA PHE A 42 1.70 -9.00 -8.31
C PHE A 42 0.83 -7.82 -8.75
N ALA A 43 1.39 -6.95 -9.58
CA ALA A 43 0.65 -5.79 -10.02
C ALA A 43 -0.46 -6.11 -11.03
N LEU A 44 -0.29 -7.14 -11.88
CA LEU A 44 -1.35 -7.70 -12.71
C LEU A 44 -2.50 -8.25 -11.85
N VAL A 45 -2.18 -9.05 -10.82
CA VAL A 45 -3.19 -9.54 -9.86
C VAL A 45 -3.93 -8.37 -9.21
N ARG A 46 -3.20 -7.33 -8.78
CA ARG A 46 -3.82 -6.12 -8.22
C ARG A 46 -4.79 -5.45 -9.20
N GLN A 47 -4.44 -5.34 -10.48
CA GLN A 47 -5.35 -4.78 -11.48
C GLN A 47 -6.61 -5.62 -11.62
N GLN A 48 -6.47 -6.95 -11.67
CA GLN A 48 -7.62 -7.85 -11.78
C GLN A 48 -8.54 -7.72 -10.57
N LEU A 49 -8.00 -7.57 -9.36
CA LEU A 49 -8.81 -7.34 -8.16
C LEU A 49 -9.55 -6.00 -8.19
N LEU A 50 -8.95 -4.96 -8.77
CA LEU A 50 -9.59 -3.65 -8.93
C LEU A 50 -10.57 -3.63 -10.11
N ALA A 51 -10.39 -4.49 -11.10
CA ALA A 51 -11.23 -4.57 -12.28
C ALA A 51 -12.51 -5.36 -11.95
N GLY A 52 -13.67 -4.73 -12.07
CA GLY A 52 -14.96 -5.41 -11.95
C GLY A 52 -15.38 -5.80 -10.53
N THR A 53 -14.68 -5.31 -9.50
CA THR A 53 -15.17 -5.36 -8.11
C THR A 53 -16.33 -4.39 -7.90
N SER A 54 -17.28 -4.77 -7.04
CA SER A 54 -18.34 -3.86 -6.56
C SER A 54 -17.97 -3.11 -5.28
N LEU A 55 -16.83 -3.45 -4.66
CA LEU A 55 -16.29 -2.68 -3.54
C LEU A 55 -15.91 -1.27 -4.02
N THR A 56 -16.32 -0.27 -3.27
CA THR A 56 -16.01 1.11 -3.61
C THR A 56 -14.51 1.40 -3.46
N PRO A 57 -13.97 2.39 -4.20
CA PRO A 57 -12.58 2.81 -4.03
C PRO A 57 -12.22 3.20 -2.58
N ARG A 58 -13.21 3.68 -1.81
CA ARG A 58 -13.05 4.01 -0.39
C ARG A 58 -12.91 2.76 0.48
N GLU A 59 -13.73 1.74 0.25
CA GLU A 59 -13.67 0.47 0.99
C GLU A 59 -12.39 -0.30 0.70
N ILE A 60 -11.96 -0.36 -0.56
CA ILE A 60 -10.69 -0.97 -0.93
C ILE A 60 -9.53 -0.22 -0.26
N ALA A 61 -9.53 1.12 -0.30
CA ALA A 61 -8.50 1.91 0.36
C ALA A 61 -8.51 1.71 1.89
N LEU A 62 -9.68 1.56 2.51
CA LEU A 62 -9.83 1.26 3.93
C LEU A 62 -9.27 -0.12 4.28
N LEU A 63 -9.64 -1.17 3.54
CA LEU A 63 -9.13 -2.53 3.73
C LEU A 63 -7.61 -2.57 3.66
N VAL A 64 -7.03 -1.98 2.61
CA VAL A 64 -5.59 -2.03 2.39
C VAL A 64 -4.83 -1.18 3.42
N CYS A 65 -5.34 0.00 3.76
CA CYS A 65 -4.77 0.85 4.82
C CYS A 65 -4.79 0.13 6.18
N THR A 66 -5.93 -0.46 6.54
CA THR A 66 -6.10 -1.21 7.80
C THR A 66 -5.17 -2.42 7.84
N THR A 67 -5.06 -3.15 6.74
CA THR A 67 -4.17 -4.31 6.63
C THR A 67 -2.71 -3.92 6.84
N ALA A 68 -2.26 -2.87 6.15
CA ALA A 68 -0.90 -2.37 6.26
C ALA A 68 -0.59 -1.89 7.69
N ARG A 69 -1.53 -1.17 8.31
CA ARG A 69 -1.44 -0.74 9.71
C ARG A 69 -1.31 -1.92 10.66
N ALA A 70 -2.22 -2.89 10.56
CA ALA A 70 -2.27 -4.04 11.47
C ALA A 70 -1.00 -4.90 11.38
N LEU A 71 -0.42 -5.04 10.17
CA LEU A 71 0.87 -5.70 9.96
C LEU A 71 2.08 -4.84 10.40
N GLY A 72 1.86 -3.54 10.59
CA GLY A 72 2.90 -2.54 10.85
C GLY A 72 3.81 -2.28 9.65
N ASP A 73 3.28 -2.36 8.43
CA ASP A 73 3.98 -1.99 7.20
C ASP A 73 3.93 -0.46 7.00
N PRO A 74 5.04 0.27 7.26
CA PRO A 74 5.02 1.72 7.21
C PRO A 74 4.90 2.26 5.78
N TYR A 75 5.43 1.54 4.78
CA TYR A 75 5.40 1.97 3.39
C TYR A 75 3.95 2.05 2.90
N CYS A 76 3.21 0.97 3.16
CA CYS A 76 1.86 0.84 2.64
C CYS A 76 0.84 1.56 3.53
N SER A 77 1.13 1.73 4.82
CA SER A 77 0.36 2.62 5.69
C SER A 77 0.42 4.07 5.22
N LEU A 78 1.61 4.57 4.83
CA LEU A 78 1.73 5.92 4.25
C LEU A 78 1.05 6.05 2.89
N ALA A 79 1.32 5.12 1.96
CA ALA A 79 0.79 5.19 0.60
C ALA A 79 -0.75 5.07 0.57
N TRP A 80 -1.31 4.07 1.25
CA TRP A 80 -2.76 3.85 1.26
C TRP A 80 -3.47 4.77 2.27
N GLY A 81 -2.83 5.18 3.35
CA GLY A 81 -3.34 6.23 4.23
C GLY A 81 -3.48 7.56 3.49
N THR A 82 -2.50 7.95 2.68
CA THR A 82 -2.59 9.17 1.84
C THR A 82 -3.73 9.07 0.82
N ARG A 83 -3.88 7.90 0.18
CA ARG A 83 -4.98 7.67 -0.76
C ARG A 83 -6.34 7.74 -0.08
N LEU A 84 -6.51 7.07 1.05
CA LEU A 84 -7.75 7.07 1.81
C LEU A 84 -8.06 8.48 2.35
N ALA A 85 -7.04 9.27 2.70
CA ALA A 85 -7.22 10.64 3.17
C ALA A 85 -7.80 11.53 2.06
N GLY A 86 -7.50 11.25 0.79
CA GLY A 86 -8.16 11.91 -0.34
C GLY A 86 -9.65 11.57 -0.49
N LEU A 87 -10.13 10.49 0.14
CA LEU A 87 -11.50 10.00 0.05
C LEU A 87 -12.34 10.21 1.33
N ARG A 88 -11.70 10.37 2.49
CA ARG A 88 -12.35 10.53 3.81
C ARG A 88 -11.83 11.71 4.64
N GLY A 89 -10.79 12.41 4.18
CA GLY A 89 -10.09 13.43 4.95
C GLY A 89 -9.01 12.84 5.87
N ALA A 90 -7.94 13.59 6.08
CA ALA A 90 -6.75 13.10 6.79
C ALA A 90 -6.98 12.78 8.27
N SER A 91 -7.84 13.54 8.97
CA SER A 91 -8.11 13.30 10.40
C SER A 91 -8.81 11.96 10.64
N ALA A 92 -9.81 11.63 9.82
CA ALA A 92 -10.48 10.32 9.90
C ALA A 92 -9.51 9.17 9.60
N VAL A 93 -8.57 9.37 8.67
CA VAL A 93 -7.56 8.33 8.38
C VAL A 93 -6.55 8.17 9.51
N ALA A 94 -6.21 9.23 10.23
CA ALA A 94 -5.37 9.11 11.42
C ALA A 94 -6.02 8.21 12.47
N GLU A 95 -7.34 8.30 12.66
CA GLU A 95 -8.08 7.38 13.56
C GLU A 95 -8.01 5.93 13.07
N VAL A 96 -8.18 5.69 11.76
CA VAL A 96 -8.00 4.35 11.16
C VAL A 96 -6.59 3.82 11.43
N LEU A 97 -5.56 4.64 11.28
CA LEU A 97 -4.15 4.27 11.51
C LEU A 97 -3.84 4.03 13.00
N ARG A 98 -4.62 4.60 13.92
CA ARG A 98 -4.59 4.23 15.35
C ARG A 98 -5.39 2.96 15.66
N GLY A 99 -6.18 2.46 14.72
CA GLY A 99 -7.05 1.28 14.92
C GLY A 99 -8.42 1.62 15.48
N MET A 100 -8.83 2.88 15.37
CA MET A 100 -10.13 3.35 15.82
C MET A 100 -11.11 3.43 14.64
N ASP A 101 -12.40 3.40 14.96
CA ASP A 101 -13.47 3.70 14.02
C ASP A 101 -13.71 5.21 13.98
N PRO A 102 -13.52 5.89 12.83
CA PRO A 102 -13.85 7.30 12.72
C PRO A 102 -15.33 7.55 12.96
N ALA A 103 -15.68 8.71 13.56
CA ALA A 103 -17.06 9.04 13.96
C ALA A 103 -18.11 8.95 12.83
N ALA A 104 -17.71 9.14 11.57
CA ALA A 104 -18.58 9.06 10.39
C ALA A 104 -18.38 7.75 9.59
N SER A 105 -17.99 6.66 10.26
CA SER A 105 -17.84 5.34 9.60
C SER A 105 -19.16 4.60 9.56
N THR A 106 -19.48 4.07 8.40
CA THR A 106 -20.66 3.22 8.21
C THR A 106 -20.46 1.86 8.88
N ALA A 107 -21.55 1.16 9.24
CA ALA A 107 -21.47 -0.20 9.77
C ALA A 107 -20.69 -1.15 8.83
N ARG A 108 -20.83 -0.94 7.52
CA ARG A 108 -20.10 -1.67 6.48
C ARG A 108 -18.60 -1.41 6.50
N GLU A 109 -18.16 -0.16 6.62
CA GLU A 109 -16.74 0.20 6.76
C GLU A 109 -16.13 -0.38 8.05
N ILE A 110 -16.87 -0.32 9.16
CA ILE A 110 -16.44 -0.89 10.44
C ILE A 110 -16.26 -2.41 10.33
N ALA A 111 -17.19 -3.11 9.69
CA ALA A 111 -17.10 -4.55 9.46
C ALA A 111 -15.87 -4.91 8.59
N LEU A 112 -15.64 -4.18 7.49
CA LEU A 112 -14.47 -4.38 6.63
C LEU A 112 -13.14 -4.14 7.37
N ARG A 113 -13.07 -3.10 8.22
CA ARG A 113 -11.88 -2.85 9.05
C ARG A 113 -11.61 -4.01 10.00
N ARG A 114 -12.62 -4.45 10.75
CA ARG A 114 -12.50 -5.57 11.70
C ARG A 114 -12.17 -6.88 11.00
N TRP A 115 -12.73 -7.12 9.82
CA TRP A 115 -12.42 -8.28 8.99
C TRP A 115 -10.94 -8.28 8.57
N ALA A 116 -10.42 -7.15 8.11
CA ALA A 116 -9.00 -7.01 7.78
C ALA A 116 -8.10 -7.23 9.01
N GLU A 117 -8.42 -6.63 10.16
CA GLU A 117 -7.65 -6.84 11.40
C GLU A 117 -7.65 -8.31 11.85
N ARG A 118 -8.80 -8.98 11.75
CA ARG A 118 -8.92 -10.40 12.08
C ARG A 118 -8.06 -11.28 11.19
N ILE A 119 -8.11 -11.08 9.87
CA ILE A 119 -7.30 -11.85 8.92
C ILE A 119 -5.80 -11.62 9.14
N VAL A 120 -5.39 -10.39 9.45
CA VAL A 120 -3.98 -10.09 9.74
C VAL A 120 -3.51 -10.77 11.03
N SER A 121 -4.37 -10.84 12.04
CA SER A 121 -4.04 -11.46 13.33
C SER A 121 -4.02 -12.99 13.28
N ASP A 122 -5.09 -13.60 12.80
CA ASP A 122 -5.22 -15.06 12.64
C ASP A 122 -6.36 -15.38 11.66
N PRO A 123 -6.06 -15.64 10.38
CA PRO A 123 -7.09 -15.91 9.37
C PRO A 123 -7.85 -17.21 9.63
N ASN A 124 -7.24 -18.18 10.31
CA ASN A 124 -7.85 -19.48 10.59
C ASN A 124 -8.80 -19.44 11.80
N SER A 125 -8.85 -18.33 12.52
CA SER A 125 -9.78 -18.12 13.64
C SER A 125 -11.17 -17.62 13.21
N THR A 126 -11.35 -17.31 11.93
CA THR A 126 -12.64 -16.86 11.39
C THR A 126 -13.63 -18.01 11.28
N ASN A 127 -14.92 -17.73 11.50
CA ASN A 127 -15.99 -18.74 11.44
C ASN A 127 -17.27 -18.21 10.77
N ALA A 128 -18.29 -19.07 10.70
CA ALA A 128 -19.57 -18.74 10.04
C ALA A 128 -20.28 -17.52 10.65
N THR A 129 -20.11 -17.25 11.95
CA THR A 129 -20.67 -16.06 12.60
C THR A 129 -20.01 -14.80 12.05
N ASP A 130 -18.69 -14.79 11.85
CA ASP A 130 -17.99 -13.62 11.29
C ASP A 130 -18.50 -13.30 9.86
N ILE A 131 -18.68 -14.33 9.02
CA ILE A 131 -19.26 -14.18 7.68
C ILE A 131 -20.70 -13.66 7.74
N GLN A 132 -21.50 -14.14 8.69
CA GLN A 132 -22.87 -13.65 8.88
C GLN A 132 -22.91 -12.18 9.27
N GLN A 133 -21.97 -11.69 10.11
CA GLN A 133 -21.87 -10.26 10.43
C GLN A 133 -21.59 -9.41 9.20
N MET A 134 -20.74 -9.89 8.28
CA MET A 134 -20.46 -9.21 7.02
C MET A 134 -21.71 -9.12 6.14
N ARG A 135 -22.51 -10.19 6.06
CA ARG A 135 -23.77 -10.20 5.31
C ARG A 135 -24.80 -9.24 5.89
N MET A 136 -24.89 -9.12 7.21
CA MET A 136 -25.84 -8.21 7.88
C MET A 136 -25.57 -6.73 7.59
N VAL A 137 -24.34 -6.36 7.23
CA VAL A 137 -24.00 -5.00 6.77
C VAL A 137 -24.11 -4.84 5.24
N GLY A 138 -24.75 -5.81 4.57
CA GLY A 138 -25.06 -5.77 3.14
C GLY A 138 -23.94 -6.22 2.21
N LEU A 139 -22.88 -6.87 2.71
CA LEU A 139 -21.85 -7.46 1.84
C LEU A 139 -22.38 -8.74 1.19
N SER A 140 -22.25 -8.84 -0.13
CA SER A 140 -22.49 -10.10 -0.85
C SER A 140 -21.35 -11.10 -0.63
N ASP A 141 -21.60 -12.39 -0.85
CA ASP A 141 -20.55 -13.42 -0.75
C ASP A 141 -19.35 -13.14 -1.67
N ARG A 142 -19.61 -12.57 -2.85
CA ARG A 142 -18.55 -12.11 -3.77
C ARG A 142 -17.71 -11.00 -3.16
N GLU A 143 -18.35 -10.00 -2.54
CA GLU A 143 -17.63 -8.89 -1.90
C GLU A 143 -16.84 -9.34 -0.67
N ILE A 144 -17.36 -10.31 0.10
CA ILE A 144 -16.64 -10.90 1.23
C ILE A 144 -15.38 -11.63 0.72
N PHE A 145 -15.50 -12.38 -0.37
CA PHE A 145 -14.36 -13.01 -1.03
C PHE A 145 -13.36 -11.96 -1.53
N GLU A 146 -13.81 -10.95 -2.28
CA GLU A 146 -12.95 -9.88 -2.82
C GLU A 146 -12.24 -9.09 -1.70
N ALA A 147 -12.94 -8.78 -0.61
CA ALA A 147 -12.35 -8.14 0.57
C ALA A 147 -11.25 -9.02 1.19
N THR A 148 -11.51 -10.32 1.32
CA THR A 148 -10.54 -11.30 1.85
C THR A 148 -9.31 -11.39 0.95
N VAL A 149 -9.49 -11.46 -0.37
CA VAL A 149 -8.38 -11.52 -1.32
C VAL A 149 -7.58 -10.22 -1.32
N HIS A 150 -8.22 -9.05 -1.19
CA HIS A 150 -7.49 -7.79 -1.03
C HIS A 150 -6.58 -7.78 0.21
N VAL A 151 -7.06 -8.30 1.35
CA VAL A 151 -6.27 -8.41 2.58
C VAL A 151 -5.12 -9.41 2.38
N ALA A 152 -5.39 -10.61 1.88
CA ALA A 152 -4.38 -11.64 1.65
C ALA A 152 -3.30 -11.21 0.64
N PHE A 153 -3.71 -10.59 -0.47
CA PHE A 153 -2.80 -10.03 -1.47
C PHE A 153 -1.90 -8.95 -0.83
N ARG A 154 -2.49 -8.06 -0.03
CA ARG A 154 -1.74 -7.03 0.68
C ARG A 154 -0.75 -7.63 1.68
N LEU A 155 -1.15 -8.63 2.46
CA LEU A 155 -0.27 -9.35 3.36
C LEU A 155 0.92 -9.93 2.60
N ALA A 156 0.69 -10.67 1.52
CA ALA A 156 1.77 -11.26 0.70
C ALA A 156 2.75 -10.19 0.19
N PHE A 157 2.26 -9.10 -0.40
CA PHE A 157 3.11 -8.03 -0.94
C PHE A 157 3.85 -7.26 0.16
N SER A 158 3.21 -7.01 1.32
CA SER A 158 3.83 -6.33 2.46
C SER A 158 4.91 -7.17 3.12
N THR A 159 4.67 -8.46 3.29
CA THR A 159 5.59 -9.36 3.99
C THR A 159 6.94 -9.39 3.29
N VAL A 160 6.98 -9.46 1.96
CA VAL A 160 8.24 -9.39 1.20
C VAL A 160 9.03 -8.12 1.55
N SER A 161 8.39 -6.97 1.44
CA SER A 161 9.04 -5.67 1.63
C SER A 161 9.44 -5.43 3.10
N GLY A 162 8.56 -5.82 4.04
CA GLY A 162 8.79 -5.69 5.47
C GLY A 162 9.90 -6.63 5.97
N SER A 163 9.95 -7.88 5.51
CA SER A 163 10.98 -8.85 5.88
C SER A 163 12.37 -8.48 5.34
N LEU A 164 12.44 -7.72 4.26
CA LEU A 164 13.69 -7.18 3.70
C LEU A 164 14.12 -5.86 4.36
N GLY A 165 13.32 -5.33 5.30
CA GLY A 165 13.62 -4.10 6.01
C GLY A 165 13.53 -2.85 5.11
N THR A 166 12.69 -2.88 4.08
CA THR A 166 12.44 -1.72 3.23
C THR A 166 11.76 -0.62 4.05
N LEU A 167 12.37 0.56 4.07
CA LEU A 167 11.85 1.74 4.75
C LEU A 167 11.29 2.75 3.74
N PRO A 168 10.23 3.50 4.12
CA PRO A 168 9.68 4.57 3.29
C PRO A 168 10.73 5.59 2.88
N ASP A 169 10.75 5.93 1.60
CA ASP A 169 11.54 7.03 1.07
C ASP A 169 11.08 8.35 1.69
N HIS A 170 12.01 9.29 1.86
CA HIS A 170 11.69 10.62 2.40
C HIS A 170 10.61 11.33 1.55
N GLU A 171 10.61 11.14 0.24
CA GLU A 171 9.62 11.64 -0.71
C GLU A 171 8.21 11.14 -0.38
N LEU A 172 8.05 9.85 -0.10
CA LEU A 172 6.77 9.25 0.27
C LEU A 172 6.29 9.82 1.61
N VAL A 173 7.18 9.87 2.60
CA VAL A 173 6.89 10.46 3.92
C VAL A 173 6.47 11.92 3.79
N ALA A 174 7.18 12.70 2.97
CA ALA A 174 6.90 14.11 2.76
C ALA A 174 5.61 14.37 1.97
N ALA A 175 5.17 13.43 1.14
CA ALA A 175 3.92 13.53 0.38
C ALA A 175 2.68 13.20 1.23
N ALA A 176 2.84 12.44 2.33
CA ALA A 176 1.74 12.08 3.20
C ALA A 176 1.19 13.30 3.98
N PRO A 177 -0.15 13.43 4.12
CA PRO A 177 -0.75 14.46 4.96
C PRO A 177 -0.22 14.40 6.40
N PRO A 178 -0.01 15.54 7.10
CA PRO A 178 0.56 15.53 8.44
C PRO A 178 -0.17 14.61 9.45
N PRO A 179 -1.52 14.54 9.47
CA PRO A 179 -2.23 13.60 10.34
C PRO A 179 -1.96 12.13 10.01
N VAL A 180 -1.74 11.79 8.74
CA VAL A 180 -1.41 10.41 8.32
C VAL A 180 0.03 10.09 8.71
N ARG A 181 0.95 11.01 8.42
CA ARG A 181 2.38 10.82 8.71
C ARG A 181 2.66 10.65 10.20
N ALA A 182 1.93 11.35 11.07
CA ALA A 182 2.10 11.28 12.52
C ALA A 182 1.83 9.87 13.09
N GLU A 183 0.99 9.06 12.42
CA GLU A 183 0.59 7.73 12.90
C GLU A 183 1.46 6.59 12.37
N VAL A 184 2.38 6.86 11.44
CA VAL A 184 3.18 5.80 10.81
C VAL A 184 4.64 5.89 11.28
N PRO A 185 5.13 4.90 12.05
CA PRO A 185 6.52 4.87 12.47
C PRO A 185 7.46 4.78 11.26
N THR A 186 8.42 5.69 11.18
CA THR A 186 9.44 5.72 10.13
C THR A 186 10.82 5.45 10.73
N GLY A 187 11.02 4.23 11.25
CA GLY A 187 12.37 3.65 11.26
C GLY A 187 13.08 3.30 12.56
N ASP A 188 12.41 2.82 13.61
CA ASP A 188 13.09 2.06 14.69
C ASP A 188 12.32 0.77 15.02
N ARG A 189 12.42 -0.25 14.14
CA ARG A 189 12.00 -1.61 14.51
C ARG A 189 13.19 -2.33 15.15
N GLN A 190 13.17 -2.49 16.47
CA GLN A 190 14.04 -3.45 17.17
C GLN A 190 13.72 -4.85 16.63
N PRO A 191 14.68 -5.62 16.10
CA PRO A 191 14.38 -6.94 15.55
C PRO A 191 13.97 -7.92 16.66
N CYS A 192 12.81 -8.57 16.51
CA CYS A 192 12.51 -9.82 17.22
C CYS A 192 13.45 -10.92 16.69
N SER A 193 14.09 -11.64 17.60
CA SER A 193 14.98 -12.77 17.29
C SER A 193 14.28 -13.86 16.47
N SER A 194 14.91 -14.31 15.38
CA SER A 194 14.32 -15.17 14.34
C SER A 194 14.74 -16.65 14.45
N SER A 195 13.91 -17.54 13.89
CA SER A 195 14.34 -18.85 13.38
C SER A 195 13.62 -19.16 12.05
N THR A 196 14.36 -19.67 11.05
CA THR A 196 14.01 -19.83 9.62
C THR A 196 13.95 -21.32 9.23
N PRO A 197 13.25 -21.76 8.15
CA PRO A 197 13.96 -22.16 6.90
C PRO A 197 13.13 -21.97 5.59
N SER A 198 13.73 -21.50 4.47
CA SER A 198 14.39 -22.21 3.35
C SER A 198 13.44 -22.74 2.25
N GLY A 199 13.67 -22.32 1.00
CA GLY A 199 12.79 -22.53 -0.16
C GLY A 199 13.39 -23.34 -1.32
N HIS A 200 12.61 -23.54 -2.39
CA HIS A 200 13.02 -24.14 -3.68
C HIS A 200 12.33 -23.45 -4.87
N ARG A 201 13.00 -23.44 -6.04
CA ARG A 201 12.65 -22.70 -7.26
C ARG A 201 12.88 -23.60 -8.51
N ILE A 202 12.06 -23.48 -9.57
CA ILE A 202 12.27 -24.03 -10.94
C ILE A 202 11.80 -22.97 -12.00
N PRO A 203 12.35 -22.91 -13.23
CA PRO A 203 12.27 -21.76 -14.16
C PRO A 203 11.39 -22.06 -15.44
N PRO A 204 11.50 -21.35 -16.60
CA PRO A 204 10.52 -20.35 -17.08
C PRO A 204 9.96 -20.59 -18.51
N GLN A 205 9.05 -19.74 -19.03
CA GLN A 205 9.09 -19.14 -20.41
C GLN A 205 7.86 -18.25 -20.81
N GLN A 206 8.19 -17.08 -21.38
CA GLN A 206 7.59 -16.23 -22.47
C GLN A 206 6.09 -15.81 -22.43
N GLU A 207 5.71 -14.54 -22.20
CA GLU A 207 5.85 -13.23 -22.91
C GLU A 207 4.71 -12.88 -23.89
N THR A 208 3.85 -11.93 -23.51
CA THR A 208 3.22 -10.92 -24.39
C THR A 208 2.81 -9.68 -23.56
N HIS A 209 3.15 -8.49 -24.05
CA HIS A 209 3.06 -7.18 -23.37
C HIS A 209 1.66 -6.55 -23.28
N SER A 210 1.36 -5.82 -22.18
CA SER A 210 0.61 -4.54 -22.20
C SER A 210 0.57 -3.83 -20.83
N GLU A 211 1.13 -2.61 -20.80
CA GLU A 211 0.95 -1.43 -19.93
C GLU A 211 0.25 -1.53 -18.55
N THR A 212 0.98 -1.21 -17.46
CA THR A 212 0.41 -0.78 -16.18
C THR A 212 1.44 -0.10 -15.23
N GLN A 213 1.01 0.78 -14.30
CA GLN A 213 1.18 0.66 -12.81
C GLN A 213 1.30 1.99 -12.02
N THR A 214 1.51 3.13 -12.68
CA THR A 214 2.05 4.37 -12.12
C THR A 214 1.11 5.28 -11.33
N THR A 215 -0.18 5.28 -11.67
CA THR A 215 -0.93 6.54 -11.68
C THR A 215 -1.21 7.10 -10.28
N CYS A 216 -1.20 6.29 -9.22
CA CYS A 216 -1.57 6.73 -7.87
C CYS A 216 -0.43 7.38 -7.06
N ILE A 217 0.78 6.80 -7.05
CA ILE A 217 1.92 7.35 -6.30
C ILE A 217 2.55 8.52 -7.08
N ALA A 218 2.68 8.38 -8.41
CA ALA A 218 3.09 9.48 -9.27
C ALA A 218 2.17 10.70 -9.10
N SER A 219 0.85 10.50 -9.02
CA SER A 219 -0.08 11.61 -8.79
C SER A 219 0.08 12.28 -7.41
N ALA A 220 0.51 11.57 -6.37
CA ALA A 220 0.73 12.15 -5.04
C ALA A 220 2.06 12.91 -4.97
N VAL A 221 3.14 12.33 -5.51
CA VAL A 221 4.48 12.93 -5.57
C VAL A 221 4.50 14.13 -6.52
N LEU A 222 3.86 14.02 -7.69
CA LEU A 222 3.72 15.12 -8.65
C LEU A 222 2.93 16.28 -8.05
N ARG A 223 1.83 16.01 -7.33
CA ARG A 223 1.08 17.05 -6.60
C ARG A 223 1.92 17.73 -5.51
N ALA A 224 2.73 16.98 -4.77
CA ALA A 224 3.64 17.53 -3.77
C ALA A 224 4.76 18.39 -4.39
N ARG A 225 5.31 18.01 -5.55
CA ARG A 225 6.29 18.80 -6.31
C ARG A 225 5.68 20.09 -6.87
N LEU A 226 4.47 20.04 -7.43
CA LEU A 226 3.76 21.22 -7.92
C LEU A 226 3.38 22.19 -6.79
N ALA A 227 2.99 21.67 -5.62
CA ALA A 227 2.70 22.49 -4.44
C ALA A 227 3.95 23.20 -3.89
N ARG A 228 5.12 22.54 -3.89
CA ARG A 228 6.40 23.18 -3.53
C ARG A 228 6.84 24.23 -4.56
N GLY A 229 6.65 23.95 -5.86
CA GLY A 229 6.94 24.91 -6.94
C GLY A 229 6.10 26.19 -6.87
N ARG A 230 4.82 26.09 -6.47
CA ARG A 230 3.96 27.26 -6.24
C ARG A 230 4.40 28.09 -5.04
N ARG A 231 4.74 27.46 -3.90
CA ARG A 231 5.23 28.19 -2.70
C ARG A 231 6.54 28.93 -2.96
N ASN A 232 7.47 28.36 -3.74
CA ASN A 232 8.70 29.06 -4.11
C ASN A 232 8.46 30.25 -5.06
N ARG A 233 7.48 30.17 -5.97
CA ARG A 233 7.10 31.32 -6.82
C ARG A 233 6.41 32.44 -6.04
N SER A 234 5.62 32.11 -5.03
CA SER A 234 5.00 33.09 -4.12
C SER A 234 6.05 33.86 -3.30
N PHE A 235 7.15 33.21 -2.93
CA PHE A 235 8.22 33.80 -2.13
C PHE A 235 9.16 34.72 -2.94
N VAL A 236 9.34 34.43 -4.24
CA VAL A 236 10.14 35.30 -5.13
C VAL A 236 9.35 36.57 -5.51
N SER A 237 8.03 36.51 -5.63
CA SER A 237 7.20 37.68 -5.95
C SER A 237 7.03 38.68 -4.79
N SER A 238 7.34 38.29 -3.54
CA SER A 238 7.22 39.15 -2.36
C SER A 238 8.53 39.83 -1.94
N ARG A 239 9.61 39.68 -2.71
CA ARG A 239 10.93 40.31 -2.46
C ARG A 239 11.31 41.39 -3.48
N SER A 240 10.39 41.75 -4.37
CA SER A 240 10.55 42.84 -5.33
C SER A 240 9.46 43.89 -5.13
N ARG A 241 9.55 44.62 -4.01
CA ARG A 241 9.00 45.96 -3.81
C ARG A 241 9.88 46.70 -2.82
#